data_AF-A0AAP7GYH9-F1
#
_entry.id   AF-A0AAP7GYH9-F1
#
_cell.length_a   1.000
_cell.length_b   1.000
_cell.length_c   1.000
_cell.angle_alpha   90.00
_cell.angle_beta   90.00
_cell.angle_gamma   90.00
#
_symmetry.space_group_name_H-M   'P 1'
#
loop_
_entity.id
_entity.type
_entity.pdbx_description
1 polymer ?
#
loop_
_entity_poly.entity_id
_entity_poly.type
_entity_poly.pdbx_seq_one_letter_code
_entity_poly.pdbx_strand_id
1 'polypeptide(L)'
;MSKLHPIQLEEILVEELELKIRDIKKAREEDITSEFSLKTGHSNYNSESKVLYVGVIGEINADSDNAPVYLKVKLHGVFSVGENFPSEFVNDWAEKNAPLILVPFVRENIYSLASRAKVNTIVPLFTLPSIRKV
;
A
#
# COMPACT_ATOMS: atom_id res chain seq x y z
N MET A 1 -2.54 26.94 4.90
CA MET A 1 -1.86 25.65 5.16
C MET A 1 -0.53 25.93 5.85
N SER A 2 -0.13 25.12 6.84
CA SER A 2 1.03 25.43 7.69
C SER A 2 2.33 25.36 6.88
N LYS A 3 3.28 26.27 7.17
CA LYS A 3 4.60 26.34 6.51
C LYS A 3 5.45 25.06 6.64
N LEU A 4 5.06 24.12 7.52
CA LEU A 4 5.87 22.97 7.91
C LEU A 4 5.50 21.67 7.17
N HIS A 5 4.38 21.66 6.45
CA HIS A 5 3.78 20.46 5.90
C HIS A 5 3.47 20.63 4.41
N PRO A 6 4.51 20.56 3.56
CA PRO A 6 4.38 20.85 2.14
C PRO A 6 3.55 19.81 1.37
N ILE A 7 3.39 18.59 1.89
CA ILE A 7 2.47 17.58 1.34
C ILE A 7 1.74 16.92 2.51
N GLN A 8 0.43 16.72 2.40
CA GLN A 8 -0.42 16.13 3.44
C GLN A 8 -1.31 15.04 2.88
N LEU A 9 -1.45 13.94 3.64
CA LEU A 9 -2.42 12.89 3.35
C LEU A 9 -3.79 13.34 3.88
N GLU A 10 -4.74 13.56 2.97
CA GLU A 10 -6.09 14.01 3.29
C GLU A 10 -7.02 12.82 3.51
N GLU A 11 -6.95 11.83 2.60
CA GLU A 11 -7.87 10.69 2.58
C GLU A 11 -7.17 9.39 2.21
N ILE A 12 -7.72 8.29 2.72
CA ILE A 12 -7.37 6.92 2.31
C ILE A 12 -8.65 6.25 1.85
N LEU A 13 -8.66 5.85 0.59
CA LEU A 13 -9.82 5.28 -0.08
C LEU A 13 -9.51 3.83 -0.45
N VAL A 14 -10.20 2.89 0.19
CA VAL A 14 -10.11 1.48 -0.18
C VAL A 14 -10.99 1.26 -1.42
N GLU A 15 -10.37 0.86 -2.53
CA GLU A 15 -11.06 0.57 -3.79
C GLU A 15 -11.47 -0.90 -3.88
N GLU A 16 -10.60 -1.81 -3.43
CA GLU A 16 -10.82 -3.25 -3.58
C GLU A 16 -10.27 -4.02 -2.38
N LEU A 17 -11.07 -4.93 -1.86
CA LEU A 17 -10.67 -5.95 -0.89
C LEU A 17 -11.13 -7.30 -1.43
N GLU A 18 -10.18 -8.19 -1.68
CA GLU A 18 -10.48 -9.52 -2.18
C GLU A 18 -9.78 -10.57 -1.32
N LEU A 19 -10.52 -11.60 -0.93
CA LEU A 19 -10.03 -12.78 -0.25
C LEU A 19 -10.60 -14.01 -0.95
N LYS A 20 -9.72 -14.90 -1.39
CA LYS A 20 -10.09 -16.22 -1.92
C LYS A 20 -9.40 -17.29 -1.08
N ILE A 21 -10.18 -18.19 -0.49
CA ILE A 21 -9.67 -19.37 0.21
C ILE A 21 -9.92 -20.57 -0.69
N ARG A 22 -8.85 -21.21 -1.14
CA ARG A 22 -8.91 -22.38 -2.02
C ARG A 22 -8.73 -23.69 -1.25
N ASP A 23 -7.91 -23.68 -0.20
CA ASP A 23 -7.71 -24.83 0.71
C ASP A 23 -7.57 -24.33 2.15
N ILE A 24 -8.64 -24.46 2.94
CA ILE A 24 -8.68 -23.96 4.31
C ILE A 24 -7.76 -24.72 5.28
N LYS A 25 -7.44 -25.99 5.00
CA LYS A 25 -6.56 -26.77 5.88
C LYS A 25 -5.14 -26.25 5.76
N LYS A 26 -4.65 -26.12 4.52
CA LYS A 26 -3.32 -25.56 4.23
C LYS A 26 -3.20 -24.09 4.62
N ALA A 27 -4.25 -23.30 4.40
CA ALA A 27 -4.24 -21.88 4.78
C ALA A 27 -4.14 -21.62 6.30
N ARG A 28 -4.32 -22.67 7.13
CA ARG A 28 -4.24 -22.65 8.60
C ARG A 28 -3.01 -23.33 9.17
N GLU A 29 -2.15 -23.87 8.33
CA GLU A 29 -0.85 -24.39 8.77
C GLU A 29 0.00 -23.23 9.30
N GLU A 30 0.83 -23.48 10.32
CA GLU A 30 1.68 -22.43 10.92
C GLU A 30 2.79 -21.99 9.95
N ASP A 31 3.29 -22.91 9.13
CA ASP A 31 4.44 -22.69 8.24
C ASP A 31 4.03 -22.38 6.78
N ILE A 32 2.86 -21.78 6.56
CA ILE A 32 2.43 -21.41 5.21
C ILE A 32 3.37 -20.36 4.61
N THR A 33 4.00 -20.71 3.50
CA THR A 33 4.76 -19.74 2.70
C THR A 33 3.79 -18.92 1.86
N SER A 34 3.89 -17.60 1.97
CA SER A 34 3.07 -16.65 1.20
C SER A 34 3.99 -15.67 0.48
N GLU A 35 3.76 -15.49 -0.82
CA GLU A 35 4.48 -14.48 -1.60
C GLU A 35 3.71 -13.15 -1.54
N PHE A 36 4.39 -12.08 -1.15
CA PHE A 36 3.81 -10.74 -1.11
C PHE A 36 4.35 -9.91 -2.27
N SER A 37 3.46 -9.27 -3.02
CA SER A 37 3.81 -8.30 -4.06
C SER A 37 3.15 -6.96 -3.78
N LEU A 38 3.85 -5.89 -4.15
CA LEU A 38 3.39 -4.51 -4.01
C LEU A 38 3.51 -3.82 -5.37
N LYS A 39 2.40 -3.27 -5.87
CA LYS A 39 2.36 -2.46 -7.09
C LYS A 39 1.93 -1.05 -6.71
N THR A 40 2.54 -0.04 -7.31
CA THR A 40 2.28 1.36 -7.02
C THR A 40 2.00 2.13 -8.30
N GLY A 41 1.30 3.24 -8.18
CA GLY A 41 1.07 4.18 -9.27
C GLY A 41 0.60 5.52 -8.72
N HIS A 42 0.67 6.57 -9.52
CA HIS A 42 0.16 7.87 -9.12
C HIS A 42 -0.43 8.61 -10.32
N SER A 43 -1.30 9.58 -10.04
CA SER A 43 -1.76 10.53 -11.05
C SER A 43 -0.64 11.50 -11.41
N ASN A 44 -0.70 12.08 -12.61
CA ASN A 44 0.11 13.27 -12.89
C ASN A 44 -0.31 14.40 -11.95
N TYR A 45 0.64 15.18 -11.45
CA TYR A 45 0.34 16.36 -10.68
C TYR A 45 -0.40 17.42 -11.52
N ASN A 46 -1.51 17.94 -10.99
CA ASN A 46 -2.25 19.05 -11.58
C ASN A 46 -2.17 20.27 -10.65
N SER A 47 -1.51 21.32 -11.11
CA SER A 47 -1.27 22.57 -10.36
C SER A 47 -2.53 23.38 -10.05
N GLU A 48 -3.63 23.19 -10.79
CA GLU A 48 -4.93 23.81 -10.49
C GLU A 48 -5.58 23.13 -9.30
N SER A 49 -5.63 21.80 -9.32
CA SER A 49 -6.25 21.02 -8.24
C SER A 49 -5.37 20.96 -6.99
N LYS A 50 -4.04 21.03 -7.14
CA LYS A 50 -3.04 20.79 -6.07
C LYS A 50 -3.23 19.46 -5.35
N VAL A 51 -3.87 18.50 -6.01
CA VAL A 51 -4.13 17.16 -5.50
C VAL A 51 -3.31 16.14 -6.28
N LEU A 52 -2.84 15.14 -5.56
CA LEU A 52 -2.11 14.00 -6.08
C LEU A 52 -2.79 12.72 -5.56
N TYR A 53 -3.13 11.82 -6.49
CA TYR A 53 -3.63 10.49 -6.15
C TYR A 53 -2.48 9.50 -6.23
N VAL A 54 -2.32 8.67 -5.21
CA VAL A 54 -1.31 7.61 -5.19
C VAL A 54 -2.01 6.29 -4.88
N GLY A 55 -1.99 5.37 -5.85
CA GLY A 55 -2.57 4.05 -5.74
C GLY A 55 -1.53 3.02 -5.28
N VAL A 56 -1.93 2.14 -4.38
CA VAL A 56 -1.14 1.00 -3.94
C VAL A 56 -1.99 -0.27 -3.98
N ILE A 57 -1.43 -1.31 -4.58
CA ILE A 57 -2.00 -2.65 -4.60
C ILE A 57 -1.04 -3.57 -3.86
N GLY A 58 -1.50 -4.17 -2.77
CA GLY A 58 -0.81 -5.27 -2.11
C GLY A 58 -1.53 -6.58 -2.39
N GLU A 59 -0.77 -7.59 -2.81
CA GLU A 59 -1.31 -8.92 -3.12
C GLU A 59 -0.52 -10.01 -2.39
N ILE A 60 -1.22 -11.07 -2.00
CA ILE A 60 -0.62 -12.32 -1.52
C ILE A 60 -0.91 -13.42 -2.53
N ASN A 61 0.14 -14.12 -2.96
CA ASN A 61 0.10 -15.24 -3.90
C ASN A 61 -0.56 -14.86 -5.24
N ALA A 62 -0.26 -13.68 -5.77
CA ALA A 62 -0.84 -13.16 -7.00
C ALA A 62 -0.60 -14.06 -8.22
N ASP A 63 0.59 -14.64 -8.31
CA ASP A 63 1.02 -15.45 -9.45
C ASP A 63 0.86 -16.97 -9.21
N SER A 64 0.16 -17.37 -8.14
CA SER A 64 -0.02 -18.77 -7.75
C SER A 64 -1.49 -19.14 -7.62
N ASP A 65 -2.06 -19.64 -8.73
CA ASP A 65 -3.44 -20.13 -8.77
C ASP A 65 -3.69 -21.31 -7.83
N ASN A 66 -2.65 -22.10 -7.56
CA ASN A 66 -2.70 -23.26 -6.67
C ASN A 66 -2.44 -22.90 -5.20
N ALA A 67 -2.12 -21.63 -4.89
CA ALA A 67 -1.94 -21.22 -3.51
C ALA A 67 -3.23 -21.39 -2.71
N PRO A 68 -3.14 -21.86 -1.46
CA PRO A 68 -4.32 -22.16 -0.63
C PRO A 68 -5.14 -20.91 -0.28
N VAL A 69 -4.53 -19.73 -0.36
CA VAL A 69 -5.17 -18.43 -0.15
C VAL A 69 -4.61 -17.39 -1.13
N TYR A 70 -5.48 -16.52 -1.61
CA TYR A 70 -5.15 -15.29 -2.33
C TYR A 70 -5.81 -14.10 -1.63
N LEU A 71 -5.06 -13.02 -1.49
CA LEU A 71 -5.53 -11.76 -0.92
C LEU A 71 -5.12 -10.62 -1.82
N LYS A 72 -5.99 -9.63 -1.98
CA LYS A 72 -5.68 -8.38 -2.66
C LYS A 72 -6.32 -7.21 -1.94
N VAL A 73 -5.53 -6.16 -1.79
CA VAL A 73 -5.97 -4.87 -1.27
C VAL A 73 -5.52 -3.82 -2.26
N LYS A 74 -6.47 -3.04 -2.78
CA LYS A 74 -6.22 -1.86 -3.60
C LYS A 74 -6.76 -0.64 -2.88
N LEU A 75 -5.89 0.35 -2.67
CA LEU A 75 -6.29 1.61 -2.05
C LEU A 75 -5.60 2.80 -2.72
N HIS A 76 -6.16 3.98 -2.49
CA HIS A 76 -5.60 5.26 -2.89
C HIS A 76 -5.37 6.14 -1.67
N GLY A 77 -4.21 6.79 -1.64
CA GLY A 77 -3.99 7.99 -0.82
C GLY A 77 -4.28 9.23 -1.64
N VAL A 78 -5.05 10.14 -1.09
CA VAL A 78 -5.28 11.49 -1.64
C VAL A 78 -4.38 12.46 -0.89
N PHE A 79 -3.48 13.11 -1.61
CA PHE A 79 -2.52 14.04 -1.04
C PHE A 79 -2.77 15.47 -1.53
N SER A 80 -2.76 16.44 -0.62
CA SER A 80 -2.73 17.86 -0.95
C SER A 80 -1.28 18.35 -1.00
N VAL A 81 -0.96 19.19 -1.99
CA VAL A 81 0.37 19.78 -2.19
C VAL A 81 0.33 21.28 -1.91
N GLY A 82 1.15 21.73 -0.97
CA GLY A 82 1.29 23.14 -0.62
C GLY A 82 2.15 23.91 -1.61
N GLU A 83 1.92 25.23 -1.69
CA GLU A 83 2.58 26.12 -2.67
C GLU A 83 4.11 26.21 -2.50
N ASN A 84 4.62 25.87 -1.33
CA ASN A 84 6.05 25.94 -1.02
C ASN A 84 6.82 24.67 -1.46
N PHE A 85 6.12 23.64 -1.94
CA PHE A 85 6.78 22.44 -2.45
C PHE A 85 7.16 22.63 -3.93
N PRO A 86 8.43 22.41 -4.31
CA PRO A 86 8.82 22.58 -5.71
C PRO A 86 8.10 21.56 -6.59
N SER A 87 7.30 22.08 -7.54
CA SER A 87 6.40 21.27 -8.39
C SER A 87 7.13 20.18 -9.18
N GLU A 88 8.39 20.43 -9.54
CA GLU A 88 9.27 19.52 -10.26
C GLU A 88 9.57 18.23 -9.49
N PHE A 89 9.47 18.24 -8.16
CA PHE A 89 9.70 17.07 -7.31
C PHE A 89 8.42 16.34 -6.91
N VAL A 90 7.23 16.83 -7.29
CA VAL A 90 5.95 16.25 -6.82
C VAL A 90 5.79 14.83 -7.32
N ASN A 91 6.03 14.59 -8.61
CA ASN A 91 5.92 13.25 -9.18
C ASN A 91 7.00 12.30 -8.61
N ASP A 92 8.23 12.77 -8.43
CA ASP A 92 9.31 11.96 -7.82
C ASP A 92 8.95 11.57 -6.37
N TRP A 93 8.37 12.50 -5.62
CA TRP A 93 7.88 12.25 -4.27
C TRP A 93 6.71 11.27 -4.26
N ALA A 94 5.76 11.43 -5.19
CA ALA A 94 4.60 10.56 -5.38
C ALA A 94 5.00 9.12 -5.68
N GLU A 95 6.05 8.93 -6.47
CA GLU A 95 6.53 7.62 -6.88
C GLU A 95 7.29 6.92 -5.74
N LYS A 96 8.16 7.65 -5.02
CA LYS A 96 9.10 7.04 -4.06
C LYS A 96 8.63 7.06 -2.61
N ASN A 97 7.97 8.14 -2.17
CA ASN A 97 7.70 8.37 -0.75
C ASN A 97 6.24 8.06 -0.39
N ALA A 98 5.30 8.53 -1.20
CA ALA A 98 3.88 8.36 -0.92
C ALA A 98 3.46 6.89 -0.74
N PRO A 99 3.95 5.91 -1.54
CA PRO A 99 3.57 4.52 -1.33
C PRO A 99 4.03 3.97 0.01
N LEU A 100 5.18 4.42 0.51
CA LEU A 100 5.71 4.00 1.82
C LEU A 100 4.81 4.45 2.98
N ILE A 101 4.15 5.60 2.82
CA ILE A 101 3.14 6.11 3.77
C ILE A 101 1.88 5.22 3.73
N LEU A 102 1.57 4.63 2.57
CA LEU A 102 0.36 3.84 2.35
C LEU A 102 0.53 2.35 2.68
N VAL A 103 1.76 1.82 2.65
CA VAL A 103 2.07 0.40 2.98
C VAL A 103 1.47 -0.06 4.33
N PRO A 104 1.51 0.71 5.43
CA PRO A 104 0.89 0.31 6.69
C PRO A 104 -0.62 0.02 6.58
N PHE A 105 -1.35 0.79 5.75
CA PHE A 105 -2.79 0.60 5.54
C PHE A 105 -3.09 -0.64 4.71
N VAL A 106 -2.27 -0.92 3.70
CA VAL A 106 -2.33 -2.17 2.93
C VAL A 106 -2.10 -3.36 3.86
N ARG A 107 -1.05 -3.29 4.69
CA ARG A 107 -0.69 -4.34 5.64
C ARG A 107 -1.79 -4.60 6.66
N GLU A 108 -2.41 -3.56 7.20
CA GLU A 108 -3.54 -3.69 8.12
C GLU A 108 -4.72 -4.38 7.45
N ASN A 109 -5.10 -3.96 6.24
CA ASN A 109 -6.23 -4.57 5.54
C ASN A 109 -5.99 -6.06 5.23
N ILE A 110 -4.78 -6.42 4.77
CA ILE A 110 -4.42 -7.83 4.54
C ILE A 110 -4.52 -8.62 5.85
N TYR A 111 -3.97 -8.10 6.94
CA TYR A 111 -4.04 -8.75 8.26
C TYR A 111 -5.50 -8.89 8.74
N SER A 112 -6.31 -7.84 8.57
CA SER A 112 -7.73 -7.82 8.96
C SER A 112 -8.53 -8.90 8.21
N LEU A 113 -8.32 -9.02 6.89
CA LEU A 113 -8.96 -10.06 6.07
C LEU A 113 -8.50 -11.47 6.46
N ALA A 114 -7.19 -11.67 6.62
CA ALA A 114 -6.62 -12.96 7.02
C ALA A 114 -7.14 -13.40 8.40
N SER A 115 -7.19 -12.47 9.36
CA SER A 115 -7.69 -12.71 10.72
C SER A 115 -9.17 -13.08 10.73
N ARG A 116 -10.01 -12.37 9.97
CA ARG A 116 -11.45 -12.70 9.83
C ARG A 116 -11.67 -14.11 9.27
N ALA A 117 -10.81 -14.55 8.37
CA ALA A 117 -10.84 -15.89 7.78
C ALA A 117 -10.17 -16.98 8.63
N LYS A 118 -9.44 -16.57 9.69
CA LYS A 118 -8.57 -17.43 10.49
C LYS A 118 -7.59 -18.19 9.60
N VAL A 119 -6.86 -17.47 8.74
CA VAL A 119 -5.76 -18.01 7.93
C VAL A 119 -4.44 -17.39 8.38
N ASN A 120 -3.36 -18.16 8.33
CA ASN A 120 -2.06 -17.79 8.90
C ASN A 120 -1.18 -17.04 7.88
N THR A 121 -1.74 -16.05 7.19
CA THR A 121 -1.00 -15.25 6.21
C THR A 121 -0.52 -13.96 6.85
N ILE A 122 0.78 -13.71 6.81
CA ILE A 122 1.42 -12.50 7.35
C ILE A 122 2.16 -11.77 6.24
N VAL A 123 1.95 -10.45 6.13
CA VAL A 123 2.75 -9.58 5.26
C VAL A 123 4.13 -9.38 5.87
N PRO A 124 5.22 -9.55 5.12
CA PRO A 124 6.57 -9.34 5.62
C PRO A 124 6.78 -7.91 6.12
N LEU A 125 7.74 -7.73 7.04
CA LEU A 125 8.16 -6.40 7.48
C LEU A 125 8.87 -5.69 6.34
N PHE A 126 8.42 -4.48 6.00
CA PHE A 126 9.09 -3.64 5.01
C PHE A 126 10.20 -2.85 5.69
N THR A 127 11.46 -3.07 5.29
CA THR A 127 12.59 -2.26 5.77
C THR A 127 12.82 -1.11 4.81
N LEU A 128 12.56 0.12 5.27
CA LEU A 128 12.99 1.31 4.53
C LEU A 128 14.51 1.41 4.55
N PRO A 129 15.16 1.80 3.44
CA PRO A 129 16.59 2.05 3.45
C PRO A 129 16.91 3.12 4.50
N SER A 130 17.75 2.75 5.47
CA SER A 130 18.16 3.65 6.55
C SER A 130 19.08 4.74 6.00
N ILE A 131 18.68 6.00 6.11
CA ILE A 131 19.55 7.13 5.79
C ILE A 131 20.66 7.16 6.86
N ARG A 132 21.90 6.83 6.49
CA ARG A 132 23.06 7.18 7.33
C ARG A 132 23.20 8.69 7.30
N LYS A 133 23.01 9.36 8.44
CA LYS A 133 23.44 10.75 8.59
C LYS A 133 24.97 10.76 8.45
N VAL A 134 25.47 11.45 7.42
CA VAL A 134 26.88 11.82 7.29
C VAL A 134 27.15 12.98 8.24
#